data_AF-A0A832GK25-F1
#
_entry.id   AF-A0A832GK25-F1
#
_cell.length_a   1.000
_cell.length_b   1.000
_cell.length_c   1.000
_cell.angle_alpha   90.00
_cell.angle_beta   90.00
_cell.angle_gamma   90.00
#
_symmetry.space_group_name_H-M   'P 1'
#
loop_
_entity.id
_entity.type
_entity.pdbx_description
1 polymer ?
#
loop_
_entity_poly.entity_id
_entity_poly.type
_entity_poly.pdbx_seq_one_letter_code
_entity_poly.pdbx_strand_id
1 'polypeptide(L)'
;MANQGNGGREHWGTRIGLVLAMAGNAIGLGNFLRFPGQAAANGGGAFLIPYFICLLLMAIPLMWLEWTQGRYGGVRGHGTTPAMFQL
;
A
#
# COMPACT_ATOMS: atom_id res chain seq x y z
N MET A 1 -12.98 26.70 -13.04
CA MET A 1 -11.93 27.10 -14.01
C MET A 1 -10.59 26.63 -13.45
N ALA A 2 -10.16 25.40 -13.75
CA ALA A 2 -8.83 24.93 -13.35
C ALA A 2 -7.90 25.08 -14.55
N ASN A 3 -6.99 26.03 -14.43
CA ASN A 3 -5.93 26.37 -15.36
C ASN A 3 -5.02 25.15 -15.58
N GLN A 4 -5.12 24.52 -16.76
CA GLN A 4 -4.11 23.58 -17.26
C GLN A 4 -2.89 24.40 -17.68
N GLY A 5 -2.01 24.69 -16.73
CA GLY A 5 -0.76 25.39 -16.96
C GLY A 5 0.39 24.62 -16.33
N ASN A 6 1.27 24.07 -17.18
CA ASN A 6 2.51 23.33 -16.92
C ASN A 6 2.35 21.81 -16.68
N GLY A 7 2.98 20.99 -17.52
CA GLY A 7 2.91 19.51 -17.54
C GLY A 7 3.59 18.80 -16.36
N GLY A 8 3.39 19.29 -15.13
CA GLY A 8 3.89 18.71 -13.90
C GLY A 8 2.85 17.86 -13.17
N ARG A 9 3.27 16.74 -12.58
CA ARG A 9 2.41 15.82 -11.82
C ARG A 9 1.85 16.49 -10.56
N GLU A 10 0.56 16.26 -10.30
CA GLU A 10 -0.11 16.64 -9.06
C GLU A 10 0.51 15.94 -7.83
N HIS A 11 0.67 16.72 -6.75
CA HIS A 11 1.29 16.27 -5.50
C HIS A 11 0.29 16.35 -4.35
N TRP A 12 0.46 15.44 -3.40
CA TRP A 12 -0.36 15.40 -2.18
C TRP A 12 -0.10 16.63 -1.31
N GLY A 13 -1.17 17.31 -0.89
CA GLY A 13 -1.07 18.52 -0.08
C GLY A 13 -0.45 18.30 1.30
N THR A 14 -0.60 17.11 1.89
CA THR A 14 0.07 16.76 3.15
C THR A 14 0.53 15.31 3.18
N ARG A 15 1.64 15.05 3.88
CA ARG A 15 2.13 13.68 4.13
C ARG A 15 1.16 12.86 4.97
N ILE A 16 0.51 13.49 5.95
CA ILE A 16 -0.50 12.85 6.79
C ILE A 16 -1.72 12.46 5.97
N GLY A 17 -2.20 13.34 5.08
CA GLY A 17 -3.32 13.04 4.19
C GLY A 17 -3.02 11.86 3.26
N LEU A 18 -1.80 11.77 2.73
CA LEU A 18 -1.34 10.61 1.97
C LEU A 18 -1.38 9.33 2.81
N VAL A 19 -0.82 9.34 4.02
CA VAL A 19 -0.79 8.16 4.90
C VAL A 19 -2.20 7.71 5.29
N LEU A 20 -3.10 8.63 5.62
CA LEU A 20 -4.49 8.32 5.94
C LEU A 20 -5.23 7.71 4.74
N ALA A 21 -5.05 8.27 3.54
CA ALA A 21 -5.65 7.74 2.32
C ALA A 21 -5.18 6.30 2.04
N MET A 22 -3.87 6.03 2.20
CA MET A 22 -3.31 4.69 2.03
C MET A 22 -3.76 3.72 3.13
N ALA A 23 -3.83 4.18 4.39
CA ALA A 23 -4.31 3.36 5.50
C ALA A 23 -5.79 2.98 5.33
N GLY A 24 -6.62 3.91 4.87
CA GLY A 24 -8.03 3.64 4.54
C GLY A 24 -8.20 2.63 3.41
N ASN A 25 -7.31 2.64 2.41
CA ASN A 25 -7.29 1.63 1.35
C ASN A 25 -6.85 0.24 1.86
N ALA A 26 -5.86 0.19 2.76
CA ALA A 26 -5.35 -1.06 3.29
C ALA A 26 -6.31 -1.74 4.29
N ILE A 27 -7.14 -0.98 5.01
CA ILE A 27 -8.04 -1.49 6.05
C ILE A 27 -9.44 -1.69 5.47
N GLY A 28 -9.72 -2.90 4.98
CA GLY A 28 -11.04 -3.29 4.46
C GLY A 28 -11.93 -4.00 5.48
N LEU A 29 -13.24 -3.81 5.36
CA LEU A 29 -14.27 -4.48 6.18
C LEU A 29 -14.16 -6.02 6.09
N GLY A 30 -13.75 -6.53 4.93
CA GLY A 30 -13.48 -7.96 4.72
C GLY A 30 -12.28 -8.50 5.51
N ASN A 31 -11.23 -7.70 5.74
CA ASN A 31 -10.11 -8.11 6.58
C ASN A 31 -10.56 -8.22 8.04
N PHE A 32 -11.36 -7.27 8.50
CA PHE A 32 -11.90 -7.25 9.87
C PHE A 32 -12.86 -8.41 10.16
N LEU A 33 -13.75 -8.76 9.23
CA LEU A 33 -14.74 -9.84 9.43
C LEU A 33 -14.16 -11.25 9.24
N ARG A 34 -13.18 -11.43 8.33
CA ARG A 34 -12.58 -12.74 8.07
C ARG A 34 -11.55 -13.15 9.12
N PHE A 35 -10.86 -12.18 9.71
CA PHE A 35 -9.86 -12.40 10.74
C PHE A 35 -10.35 -13.19 11.97
N PRO A 36 -11.49 -12.85 12.62
CA PRO A 36 -11.95 -13.59 13.80
C PRO A 36 -12.35 -15.03 13.47
N GLY A 37 -12.95 -15.28 12.29
CA GLY A 37 -13.29 -16.62 11.85
C GLY A 37 -12.06 -17.50 11.60
N GLN A 38 -11.03 -16.95 10.95
CA GLN A 38 -9.76 -17.65 10.72
C GLN A 38 -8.98 -17.86 12.02
N ALA A 39 -8.94 -16.86 12.91
CA ALA A 39 -8.30 -16.99 14.22
C ALA A 39 -8.97 -18.08 15.05
N ALA A 40 -10.31 -18.06 15.18
CA ALA A 40 -11.05 -19.06 15.94
C ALA A 40 -10.85 -20.49 15.40
N ALA A 41 -10.84 -20.68 14.08
CA ALA A 41 -10.66 -22.00 13.45
C ALA A 41 -9.23 -22.55 13.54
N ASN A 42 -8.20 -21.69 13.60
CA ASN A 42 -6.79 -22.08 13.59
C ASN A 42 -6.12 -22.00 14.97
N GLY A 43 -6.85 -22.33 16.04
CA GLY A 43 -6.29 -22.38 17.40
C GLY A 43 -6.32 -21.04 18.15
N GLY A 44 -7.24 -20.14 17.78
CA GLY A 44 -7.50 -18.89 18.47
C GLY A 44 -6.28 -17.96 18.50
N GLY A 45 -5.77 -17.70 19.70
CA GLY A 45 -4.61 -16.84 19.92
C GLY A 45 -3.30 -17.38 19.34
N ALA A 46 -3.16 -18.69 19.16
CA ALA A 46 -1.95 -19.29 18.57
C ALA A 46 -1.75 -18.89 17.10
N PHE A 47 -2.85 -18.60 16.37
CA PHE A 47 -2.82 -18.13 14.99
C PHE A 47 -2.14 -16.75 14.84
N LEU A 48 -2.08 -15.95 15.91
CA LEU A 48 -1.42 -14.64 15.89
C LEU A 48 0.09 -14.74 15.64
N ILE A 49 0.73 -15.81 16.11
CA ILE A 49 2.19 -15.99 16.00
C ILE A 49 2.62 -16.05 14.51
N PRO A 50 2.14 -17.00 13.69
CA PRO A 50 2.47 -17.02 12.27
C PRO A 50 1.93 -15.79 11.53
N TYR A 51 0.81 -15.20 11.97
CA TYR A 51 0.28 -13.97 11.39
C TYR A 51 1.26 -12.80 11.52
N PHE A 52 1.84 -12.57 12.70
CA PHE A 52 2.84 -11.53 12.91
C PHE A 52 4.14 -11.83 12.16
N ILE A 53 4.57 -13.10 12.11
CA ILE A 53 5.77 -13.49 11.35
C ILE A 53 5.59 -13.17 9.87
N CYS A 54 4.47 -13.57 9.27
CA CYS A 54 4.16 -13.24 7.87
C CYS A 54 4.01 -11.73 7.63
N LEU A 55 3.42 -11.01 8.59
CA LEU A 55 3.28 -9.55 8.49
C LEU A 55 4.65 -8.86 8.51
N LEU A 56 5.57 -9.27 9.37
CA LEU A 56 6.91 -8.68 9.44
C LEU A 56 7.78 -9.09 8.25
N LEU A 57 7.77 -10.36 7.87
CA LEU A 57 8.64 -10.91 6.84
C LEU A 57 8.14 -10.68 5.41
N MET A 58 6.83 -10.52 5.19
CA MET A 58 6.29 -10.26 3.86
C MET A 58 5.67 -8.88 3.73
N ALA A 59 4.82 -8.45 4.66
CA ALA A 59 4.07 -7.20 4.46
C ALA A 59 4.99 -5.95 4.48
N ILE A 60 5.96 -5.88 5.40
CA ILE A 60 6.93 -4.77 5.44
C ILE A 60 7.79 -4.70 4.17
N PRO A 61 8.49 -5.78 3.74
CA PRO A 61 9.34 -5.70 2.55
C PRO A 61 8.54 -5.46 1.27
N LEU A 62 7.35 -6.05 1.13
CA LEU A 62 6.47 -5.78 -0.01
C LEU A 62 6.01 -4.32 -0.02
N MET A 63 5.68 -3.74 1.13
CA MET A 63 5.27 -2.34 1.22
C MET A 63 6.41 -1.39 0.84
N TRP A 64 7.65 -1.68 1.24
CA TRP A 64 8.82 -0.91 0.78
C TRP A 64 9.08 -1.07 -0.72
N LEU A 65 8.94 -2.27 -1.25
CA LEU A 65 9.12 -2.53 -2.68
C LEU A 65 8.10 -1.73 -3.51
N GLU A 66 6.82 -1.78 -3.15
CA GLU A 66 5.79 -1.02 -3.85
C GLU A 66 6.00 0.50 -3.73
N TRP A 67 6.34 0.99 -2.53
CA TRP A 67 6.59 2.42 -2.32
C TRP A 67 7.79 2.92 -3.13
N THR A 68 8.88 2.15 -3.17
CA THR A 68 10.09 2.52 -3.92
C THR A 68 9.83 2.49 -5.42
N GLN A 69 9.14 1.47 -5.94
CA GLN A 69 8.75 1.41 -7.35
C GLN A 69 7.82 2.56 -7.73
N GLY A 70 6.77 2.83 -6.94
CA GLY A 70 5.84 3.93 -7.19
C GLY A 70 6.51 5.30 -7.20
N ARG A 71 7.48 5.53 -6.30
CA ARG A 71 8.30 6.76 -6.30
C ARG A 71 9.23 6.84 -7.51
N TYR A 72 9.90 5.74 -7.86
CA TYR A 72 10.84 5.70 -8.97
C TYR A 72 10.16 5.96 -10.32
N GLY A 73 9.01 5.33 -10.60
CA GLY A 73 8.23 5.61 -11.80
C GLY A 73 7.62 7.00 -11.79
N GLY A 74 7.11 7.45 -10.64
CA GLY A 74 6.53 8.78 -10.48
C GLY A 74 7.51 9.91 -10.81
N VAL A 75 8.80 9.78 -10.47
CA VAL A 75 9.86 10.74 -10.81
C VAL A 75 10.14 10.76 -12.32
N ARG A 76 9.99 9.62 -13.01
CA ARG A 76 10.24 9.47 -14.45
C ARG A 76 9.01 9.74 -15.33
N GLY A 77 7.88 10.12 -14.73
CA GLY A 77 6.62 10.33 -15.45
C GLY A 77 5.85 9.04 -15.78
N HIS A 78 6.37 7.87 -15.39
CA HIS A 78 5.72 6.57 -15.61
C HIS A 78 4.76 6.23 -14.47
N GLY A 79 3.47 6.08 -14.78
CA GLY A 79 2.45 5.70 -13.81
C GLY A 79 2.32 4.19 -13.56
N THR A 80 3.08 3.36 -14.27
CA THR A 80 2.89 1.91 -14.29
C THR A 80 4.24 1.21 -14.34
N THR A 81 4.39 0.10 -13.63
CA THR A 81 5.60 -0.74 -13.60
C THR A 81 6.13 -1.17 -14.98
N PRO A 82 5.33 -1.61 -15.97
CA PRO A 82 5.85 -1.95 -17.29
C PRO A 82 6.46 -0.75 -18.04
N ALA A 83 5.89 0.45 -17.86
CA ALA A 83 6.42 1.67 -18.48
C ALA A 83 7.77 2.10 -17.86
N MET A 84 8.10 1.69 -16.64
CA MET A 84 9.42 1.98 -16.04
C MET A 84 10.59 1.23 -16.68
N PHE A 85 10.32 0.09 -17.33
CA PHE A 85 11.31 -0.75 -18.01
C PHE A 85 11.40 -0.46 -19.51
N GLN A 86 10.47 0.33 -20.04
CA GLN A 86 10.56 0.87 -21.39
C GLN A 86 11.53 2.06 -21.33
N LEU A 87 12.79 1.75 -21.66
CA LEU A 87 13.90 2.69 -21.82
C LEU A 87 13.71 3.55 -23.08
#